data_AF-A0A7L9FHK3-F1
#
_entry.id   AF-A0A7L9FHK3-F1
#
_cell.length_a   1.000
_cell.length_b   1.000
_cell.length_c   1.000
_cell.angle_alpha   90.00
_cell.angle_beta   90.00
_cell.angle_gamma   90.00
#
_symmetry.space_group_name_H-M   'P 1'
#
loop_
_entity.id
_entity.type
_entity.pdbx_description
1 polymer ?
#
loop_
_entity_poly.entity_id
_entity_poly.type
_entity_poly.pdbx_seq_one_letter_code
_entity_poly.pdbx_strand_id
1 'polypeptide(L)'
;MSRDQIVGAVLLLLSVAVILAYAWLVFFTPWSQLVIQLTVFLAVAGVFGILAWIGYTLATTPPPKPIEEIEKEIEEELKKLEQEQQKQEKPQQ
;
A
#
# COMPACT_ATOMS: atom_id res chain seq x y z
N MET A 1 -35.65 8.42 2.66
CA MET A 1 -34.20 8.68 2.55
C MET A 1 -33.60 7.51 1.77
N SER A 2 -32.91 7.75 0.65
CA SER A 2 -32.21 6.66 -0.04
C SER A 2 -31.06 6.15 0.84
N ARG A 3 -30.67 4.88 0.67
CA ARG A 3 -29.56 4.27 1.44
C ARG A 3 -28.29 5.12 1.31
N ASP A 4 -28.04 5.65 0.13
CA ASP A 4 -26.88 6.50 -0.17
C ASP A 4 -26.94 7.84 0.55
N GLN A 5 -28.13 8.46 0.66
CA GLN A 5 -28.32 9.69 1.43
C GLN A 5 -28.10 9.47 2.93
N ILE A 6 -28.47 8.31 3.47
CA ILE A 6 -28.23 7.98 4.88
C ILE A 6 -26.73 7.85 5.14
N VAL A 7 -26.02 7.11 4.27
CA VAL A 7 -24.57 6.95 4.39
C VAL A 7 -23.86 8.30 4.29
N GLY A 8 -24.25 9.12 3.31
CA GLY A 8 -23.72 10.48 3.16
C GLY A 8 -23.98 11.36 4.38
N ALA A 9 -25.19 11.33 4.94
CA ALA A 9 -25.54 12.10 6.13
C ALA A 9 -24.78 11.63 7.39
N VAL A 10 -24.62 10.32 7.56
CA VAL A 10 -23.85 9.74 8.68
C VAL A 10 -22.38 10.14 8.57
N LEU A 11 -21.78 10.03 7.38
CA LEU A 11 -20.41 10.45 7.14
C LEU A 11 -20.23 11.94 7.44
N LEU A 12 -21.14 12.80 6.95
CA LEU A 12 -21.10 14.23 7.21
C LEU A 12 -21.18 14.54 8.69
N LEU A 13 -22.14 13.96 9.42
CA LEU A 13 -22.30 14.20 10.85
C LEU A 13 -21.08 13.72 11.64
N LEU A 14 -20.54 12.56 11.29
CA LEU A 14 -19.35 12.01 11.92
C LEU A 14 -18.13 12.90 11.67
N SER A 15 -17.92 13.36 10.43
CA SER A 15 -16.84 14.28 10.10
C SER A 15 -16.97 15.60 10.85
N VAL A 16 -18.17 16.19 10.90
CA VAL A 16 -18.42 17.43 11.65
C VAL A 16 -18.15 17.22 13.15
N ALA A 17 -18.60 16.11 13.72
CA ALA A 17 -18.36 15.78 15.13
C ALA A 17 -16.86 15.66 15.44
N VAL A 18 -16.08 14.99 14.58
CA VAL A 18 -14.63 14.87 14.72
C VAL A 18 -13.93 16.24 14.64
N ILE A 19 -14.34 17.11 13.71
CA ILE A 19 -13.80 18.46 13.57
C ILE A 19 -14.05 19.27 14.85
N LEU A 20 -15.27 19.24 15.37
CA LEU A 20 -15.62 19.95 16.60
C LEU A 20 -14.86 19.42 17.81
N ALA A 21 -14.72 18.09 17.94
CA ALA A 21 -13.95 17.47 19.01
C ALA A 21 -12.46 17.84 18.94
N TYR A 22 -11.86 17.83 17.74
CA TYR A 22 -10.47 18.24 17.54
C TYR A 22 -10.27 19.73 17.84
N ALA A 23 -11.14 20.60 17.35
CA ALA A 23 -11.10 22.03 17.66
C ALA A 23 -11.23 22.27 19.18
N TRP A 24 -12.16 21.59 19.84
CA TRP A 24 -12.29 21.66 21.29
C TRP A 24 -10.99 21.27 22.01
N LEU A 25 -10.39 20.15 21.62
CA LEU A 25 -9.15 19.64 22.19
C LEU A 25 -7.99 20.64 22.01
N VAL A 26 -7.89 21.25 20.82
CA VAL A 26 -6.82 22.20 20.49
C VAL A 26 -7.00 23.55 21.16
N PHE A 27 -8.22 24.10 21.23
CA PHE A 27 -8.41 25.48 21.72
C PHE A 27 -8.73 25.58 23.21
N PHE A 28 -9.35 24.57 23.81
CA PHE A 28 -9.88 24.67 25.17
C PHE A 28 -9.16 23.78 26.19
N THR A 29 -8.16 22.99 25.79
CA THR A 29 -7.44 22.11 26.72
C THR A 29 -5.97 22.49 26.87
N PRO A 30 -5.35 22.26 28.05
CA PRO A 30 -3.91 22.48 28.26
C PRO A 30 -3.02 21.59 27.38
N TRP A 31 -3.60 20.53 26.80
CA TRP A 31 -2.90 19.54 25.96
C TRP A 31 -2.73 20.03 24.52
N SER A 32 -3.23 21.22 24.18
CA SER A 32 -3.15 21.85 22.86
C SER A 32 -1.78 21.69 22.21
N GLN A 33 -0.71 22.07 22.93
CA GLN A 33 0.65 22.02 22.41
C GLN A 33 1.07 20.59 22.05
N LEU A 34 0.75 19.61 22.89
CA LEU A 34 1.07 18.20 22.65
C LEU A 34 0.29 17.68 21.44
N VAL A 35 -0.99 18.04 21.31
CA VAL A 35 -1.86 17.60 20.22
C VAL A 35 -1.40 18.16 18.88
N ILE A 36 -1.05 19.45 18.82
CA ILE A 36 -0.51 20.09 17.62
C ILE A 36 0.84 19.47 17.25
N GLN A 37 1.75 19.30 18.21
CA GLN A 37 3.05 18.66 17.97
C GLN A 37 2.88 17.24 17.43
N LEU A 38 1.97 16.45 18.00
CA LEU A 38 1.73 15.09 17.56
C LEU A 38 1.13 15.05 16.15
N THR A 39 0.20 15.95 15.81
CA THR A 39 -0.40 16.00 14.46
C THR A 39 0.62 16.38 13.40
N VAL A 40 1.47 17.39 13.68
CA VAL A 40 2.55 17.78 12.77
C VAL A 40 3.60 16.67 12.66
N PHE A 41 3.98 16.04 13.78
CA PHE A 41 4.89 14.90 13.78
C PHE A 41 4.36 13.75 12.94
N LEU A 42 3.08 13.36 13.09
CA LEU A 42 2.46 12.30 12.30
C LEU A 42 2.45 12.64 10.80
N ALA A 43 2.19 13.89 10.43
CA ALA A 43 2.26 14.33 9.04
C ALA A 43 3.68 14.14 8.47
N VAL A 44 4.70 14.60 9.21
CA VAL A 44 6.12 14.45 8.82
C VAL A 44 6.52 12.97 8.77
N ALA A 45 6.19 12.21 9.81
CA ALA A 45 6.48 10.77 9.92
C ALA A 45 5.79 9.96 8.82
N GLY A 46 4.60 10.35 8.36
CA GLY A 46 3.93 9.74 7.21
C GLY A 46 4.74 9.93 5.93
N VAL A 47 5.18 11.16 5.64
CA VAL A 47 5.99 11.47 4.44
C VAL A 47 7.33 10.73 4.50
N PHE A 48 8.07 10.86 5.61
CA PHE A 48 9.36 10.21 5.77
C PHE A 48 9.25 8.70 5.90
N GLY A 49 8.15 8.17 6.41
CA GLY A 49 7.87 6.73 6.45
C GLY A 49 7.75 6.15 5.04
N ILE A 50 7.07 6.85 4.13
CA ILE A 50 7.01 6.45 2.71
C ILE A 50 8.39 6.52 2.07
N LEU A 51 9.15 7.60 2.29
CA LEU A 51 10.51 7.74 1.77
C LEU A 51 11.45 6.65 2.30
N ALA A 52 11.36 6.35 3.60
CA ALA A 52 12.13 5.29 4.23
C ALA A 52 11.76 3.92 3.66
N TRP A 53 10.48 3.66 3.39
CA TRP A 53 10.05 2.41 2.74
C TRP A 53 10.62 2.28 1.34
N ILE A 54 10.56 3.33 0.53
CA ILE A 54 11.15 3.34 -0.83
C ILE A 54 12.67 3.13 -0.75
N GLY A 55 13.34 3.86 0.14
CA GLY A 55 14.78 3.71 0.37
C GLY A 55 15.14 2.29 0.83
N TYR A 56 14.33 1.70 1.69
CA TYR A 56 14.49 0.31 2.14
C TYR A 56 14.34 -0.65 0.96
N THR A 57 13.32 -0.50 0.11
CA THR A 57 13.17 -1.35 -1.07
C THR A 57 14.34 -1.21 -2.02
N LEU A 58 14.83 0.00 -2.30
CA LEU A 58 15.98 0.21 -3.19
C LEU A 58 17.28 -0.35 -2.62
N ALA A 59 17.48 -0.24 -1.31
CA ALA A 59 18.68 -0.77 -0.65
C ALA A 59 18.67 -2.31 -0.55
N THR A 60 17.48 -2.92 -0.53
CA THR A 60 17.33 -4.37 -0.36
C THR A 60 16.98 -5.10 -1.65
N THR A 61 16.62 -4.40 -2.72
CA THR A 61 16.51 -4.99 -4.05
C THR A 61 17.90 -5.10 -4.67
N PRO A 62 18.42 -6.32 -4.89
CA PRO A 62 19.59 -6.48 -5.75
C PRO A 62 19.27 -5.90 -7.12
N PRO A 63 20.26 -5.28 -7.80
CA PRO A 63 20.04 -4.71 -9.11
C PRO A 63 19.35 -5.75 -10.00
N PRO A 64 18.29 -5.37 -10.72
CA PRO A 64 17.52 -6.30 -11.55
C PRO A 64 18.50 -7.11 -12.38
N LYS A 65 18.43 -8.44 -12.28
CA LYS A 65 19.32 -9.33 -13.02
C LYS A 65 19.29 -8.93 -14.50
N PRO A 66 20.43 -9.01 -15.23
CA PRO A 66 20.45 -8.70 -16.66
C PRO A 66 19.30 -9.43 -17.37
N ILE A 67 18.55 -8.71 -18.19
CA ILE A 67 17.34 -9.22 -18.88
C ILE A 67 17.64 -10.53 -19.63
N GLU A 68 18.87 -10.69 -20.12
CA GLU A 68 19.36 -11.89 -20.82
C GLU A 68 19.36 -13.16 -19.97
N GLU A 69 19.59 -13.09 -18.65
CA GLU A 69 19.53 -14.28 -17.77
C GLU A 69 18.08 -14.66 -17.47
N ILE A 70 17.20 -13.67 -17.34
CA ILE A 70 15.77 -13.87 -17.10
C ILE A 70 15.08 -14.46 -18.34
N GLU A 71 15.41 -13.96 -19.55
CA GLU A 71 14.91 -14.53 -20.80
C GLU A 71 15.37 -15.99 -20.98
N LYS A 72 16.63 -16.30 -20.68
CA LYS A 72 17.16 -17.67 -20.80
C LYS A 72 16.54 -18.64 -19.79
N GLU A 73 16.36 -18.22 -18.54
CA GLU A 73 15.66 -19.04 -17.52
C GLU A 73 14.19 -19.30 -17.92
N ILE A 74 13.48 -18.29 -18.44
CA ILE A 74 12.09 -18.42 -18.90
C ILE A 74 11.99 -19.30 -20.15
N GLU A 75 12.92 -19.15 -21.10
CA GLU A 75 12.94 -19.95 -22.33
C GLU A 75 13.28 -21.43 -22.04
N GLU A 76 14.15 -21.69 -21.05
CA GLU A 76 14.42 -23.06 -20.58
C GLU A 76 13.22 -23.67 -19.84
N GLU A 77 12.51 -22.91 -18.99
CA GLU A 77 11.29 -23.40 -18.34
C GLU A 77 10.17 -23.66 -19.36
N LEU A 78 9.96 -22.77 -20.34
CA LEU A 78 9.00 -22.96 -21.43
C LEU A 78 9.31 -24.22 -22.25
N LYS A 79 10.59 -24.44 -22.63
CA LYS A 79 11.00 -25.64 -23.35
C LYS A 79 10.77 -26.92 -22.54
N LYS A 80 11.02 -26.90 -21.22
CA LYS A 80 10.73 -28.04 -20.34
C LYS A 80 9.23 -28.32 -20.25
N LEU A 81 8.41 -27.29 -20.10
CA LEU A 81 6.95 -27.39 -20.06
C LEU A 81 6.39 -27.94 -21.39
N GLU A 82 6.88 -27.46 -22.53
CA GLU A 82 6.50 -27.99 -23.86
C GLU A 82 6.91 -29.45 -24.03
N GLN A 83 8.11 -29.84 -23.57
CA GLN A 83 8.57 -31.23 -23.60
C GLN A 83 7.75 -32.14 -22.68
N GLU A 84 7.36 -31.67 -21.50
CA GLU A 84 6.47 -32.39 -20.59
C GLU A 84 5.06 -32.53 -21.16
N GLN A 85 4.51 -31.48 -21.76
CA GLN A 85 3.21 -31.52 -22.45
C GLN A 85 3.24 -32.49 -23.64
N GLN A 86 4.27 -32.45 -24.48
CA GLN A 86 4.42 -33.40 -25.60
C GLN A 86 4.62 -34.85 -25.13
N LYS A 87 5.24 -35.07 -23.97
CA LYS A 87 5.33 -36.41 -23.35
C LYS A 87 4.01 -36.87 -22.76
N GLN A 88 3.22 -35.96 -22.18
CA GLN A 88 1.90 -36.23 -21.61
C GLN A 88 0.81 -36.40 -22.68
N GLU A 89 0.96 -35.81 -23.87
CA GLU A 89 0.06 -36.01 -25.02
C GLU A 89 0.38 -37.30 -25.81
N LYS A 90 1.55 -37.91 -25.62
CA LYS A 90 1.98 -39.15 -26.31
C LYS A 90 1.70 -40.52 -25.62
N PRO A 91 0.86 -40.68 -24.59
CA PRO A 91 0.37 -41.99 -24.19
C PRO A 91 -1.08 -42.21 -24.61
N GLN A 92 -1.27 -42.67 -25.86
CA GLN A 92 -2.28 -43.68 -26.28
C GLN A 92 -2.31 -43.76 -27.81
N GLN A 93 -1.38 -44.52 -28.40
CA GLN A 93 -1.63 -45.50 -29.48
C GLN A 93 -0.55 -46.57 -29.41
#